data_AF-A0A537F096-F1
#
_entry.id   AF-A0A537F096-F1
#
_cell.length_a   1.000
_cell.length_b   1.000
_cell.length_c   1.000
_cell.angle_alpha   90.00
_cell.angle_beta   90.00
_cell.angle_gamma   90.00
#
_symmetry.space_group_name_H-M   'P 1'
#
loop_
_entity.id
_entity.type
_entity.pdbx_description
1 polymer ?
#
loop_
_entity_poly.entity_id
_entity_poly.type
_entity_poly.pdbx_seq_one_letter_code
_entity_poly.pdbx_strand_id
1 'polypeptide(L)'
;MALFGTVMALVLTLAVVAPVFGAPPAGIPPSHQAQGHHRAPLLATGTTLTISGSGTAYKIGNRTITEGASVSLTATVVKSSPGRAMLNFTGGTLTIGSDTYTVVSGHGVINHAHKMILHIVVKNSAGATFRLILHGDHAKPSSTTAFNVDFRMPQSKLTHLWFLNFP
;
A
#
# COMPACT_ATOMS: atom_id res chain seq x y z
N MET A 1 96.17 -16.77 -38.35
CA MET A 1 95.28 -17.63 -37.53
C MET A 1 94.83 -16.84 -36.32
N ALA A 2 93.64 -16.22 -36.41
CA ALA A 2 92.85 -15.59 -35.34
C ALA A 2 91.62 -15.00 -36.07
N LEU A 3 90.52 -15.74 -36.23
CA LEU A 3 89.40 -15.95 -35.30
C LEU A 3 88.57 -14.67 -35.06
N PHE A 4 87.47 -14.59 -35.82
CA PHE A 4 86.16 -13.99 -35.55
C PHE A 4 86.09 -12.66 -34.77
N GLY A 5 85.73 -11.59 -35.48
CA GLY A 5 85.29 -10.30 -34.91
C GLY A 5 83.88 -9.95 -35.39
N THR A 6 82.96 -9.94 -34.44
CA THR A 6 81.49 -9.90 -34.54
C THR A 6 80.92 -8.61 -35.11
N VAL A 7 79.83 -8.73 -35.87
CA VAL A 7 79.00 -7.63 -36.41
C VAL A 7 78.44 -6.78 -35.27
N MET A 8 78.80 -5.49 -35.23
CA MET A 8 78.19 -4.50 -34.33
C MET A 8 76.94 -3.92 -34.98
N ALA A 9 75.77 -4.40 -34.53
CA ALA A 9 74.49 -3.83 -34.90
C ALA A 9 74.21 -2.56 -34.10
N LEU A 10 73.95 -1.47 -34.82
CA LEU A 10 73.52 -0.17 -34.33
C LEU A 10 72.09 -0.28 -33.74
N VAL A 11 71.93 0.05 -32.46
CA VAL A 11 70.60 0.25 -31.86
C VAL A 11 70.47 1.73 -31.48
N LEU A 12 69.72 2.47 -32.29
CA LEU A 12 69.25 3.82 -31.98
C LEU A 12 68.18 3.73 -30.90
N THR A 13 68.45 4.23 -29.69
CA THR A 13 67.43 4.39 -28.65
C THR A 13 66.66 5.70 -28.90
N LEU A 14 65.41 5.56 -29.33
CA LEU A 14 64.46 6.67 -29.46
C LEU A 14 63.92 7.02 -28.06
N ALA A 15 64.29 8.17 -27.51
CA ALA A 15 63.70 8.67 -26.26
C ALA A 15 62.32 9.26 -26.55
N VAL A 16 61.25 8.52 -26.22
CA VAL A 16 59.87 9.03 -26.28
C VAL A 16 59.59 9.79 -24.99
N VAL A 17 59.46 11.11 -25.09
CA VAL A 17 58.92 11.95 -24.00
C VAL A 17 57.42 11.74 -23.97
N ALA A 18 56.94 10.86 -23.08
CA ALA A 18 55.51 10.74 -22.82
C ALA A 18 55.04 11.97 -22.01
N PRO A 19 53.90 12.59 -22.36
CA PRO A 19 53.30 13.59 -21.48
C PRO A 19 52.90 12.91 -20.17
N VAL A 20 53.38 13.44 -19.04
CA VAL A 20 52.84 13.11 -17.72
C VAL A 20 51.41 13.64 -17.69
N PHE A 21 50.44 12.77 -17.96
CA PHE A 21 49.08 13.00 -17.52
C PHE A 21 49.10 13.03 -16.00
N GLY A 22 48.83 14.20 -15.43
CA GLY A 22 48.64 14.35 -13.99
C GLY A 22 47.65 13.29 -13.51
N ALA A 23 48.00 12.63 -12.40
CA ALA A 23 47.16 11.63 -11.78
C ALA A 23 45.71 12.16 -11.64
N PRO A 24 44.68 11.36 -11.99
CA PRO A 24 43.32 11.74 -11.67
C PRO A 24 43.25 12.00 -10.17
N PRO A 25 42.49 13.03 -9.72
CA PRO A 25 42.33 13.28 -8.29
C PRO A 25 41.90 11.99 -7.60
N ALA A 26 42.52 11.73 -6.45
CA ALA A 26 42.29 10.58 -5.61
C ALA A 26 40.80 10.24 -5.57
N GLY A 27 40.50 8.96 -5.81
CA GLY A 27 39.17 8.46 -6.07
C GLY A 27 38.12 9.07 -5.16
N ILE A 28 37.00 9.45 -5.76
CA ILE A 28 35.74 9.73 -5.06
C ILE A 28 35.59 8.62 -4.02
N PRO A 29 35.43 8.95 -2.72
CA PRO A 29 35.19 7.94 -1.68
C PRO A 29 34.06 7.04 -2.17
N PRO A 30 34.09 5.72 -1.91
CA PRO A 30 33.00 4.84 -2.34
C PRO A 30 31.72 5.53 -1.94
N SER A 31 30.87 5.85 -2.92
CA SER A 31 29.58 6.44 -2.68
C SER A 31 28.99 5.57 -1.59
N HIS A 32 28.80 6.12 -0.39
CA HIS A 32 27.92 5.52 0.57
C HIS A 32 26.70 5.22 -0.27
N GLN A 33 26.36 3.95 -0.46
CA GLN A 33 25.03 3.63 -0.93
C GLN A 33 24.17 4.46 0.01
N ALA A 34 23.52 5.49 -0.54
CA ALA A 34 22.45 6.11 0.18
C ALA A 34 21.58 4.90 0.46
N GLN A 35 21.61 4.41 1.69
CA GLN A 35 20.55 3.60 2.24
C GLN A 35 19.38 4.56 2.21
N GLY A 36 18.82 4.77 1.02
CA GLY A 36 17.54 5.37 0.86
C GLY A 36 16.69 4.52 1.75
N HIS A 37 16.16 5.12 2.82
CA HIS A 37 15.22 4.49 3.70
C HIS A 37 14.00 4.13 2.84
N HIS A 38 14.11 3.06 2.06
CA HIS A 38 13.03 2.42 1.36
C HIS A 38 12.25 1.74 2.47
N ARG A 39 11.47 2.55 3.17
CA ARG A 39 10.58 2.11 4.22
C ARG A 39 9.73 1.00 3.61
N ALA A 40 9.63 -0.13 4.29
CA ALA A 40 8.87 -1.26 3.77
C ALA A 40 7.42 -0.83 3.46
N PRO A 41 6.79 -1.41 2.42
CA PRO A 41 5.37 -1.16 2.13
C PRO A 41 4.49 -1.49 3.34
N LEU A 42 3.38 -0.75 3.47
CA LEU A 42 2.45 -0.92 4.60
C LEU A 42 1.90 -2.36 4.71
N LEU A 43 1.59 -2.96 3.57
CA LEU A 43 1.15 -4.34 3.41
C LEU A 43 1.79 -4.94 2.15
N ALA A 44 1.93 -6.25 2.07
CA ALA A 44 2.35 -6.89 0.83
C ALA A 44 1.21 -6.85 -0.20
N THR A 45 1.54 -6.57 -1.46
CA THR A 45 0.59 -6.70 -2.57
C THR A 45 0.16 -8.16 -2.70
N GLY A 46 -1.13 -8.39 -2.97
CA GLY A 46 -1.73 -9.73 -3.03
C GLY A 46 -2.21 -10.27 -1.68
N THR A 47 -1.88 -9.61 -0.56
CA THR A 47 -2.43 -9.99 0.75
C THR A 47 -3.95 -9.85 0.77
N THR A 48 -4.63 -10.91 1.23
CA THR A 48 -6.06 -10.88 1.55
C THR A 48 -6.26 -10.37 2.97
N LEU A 49 -7.15 -9.41 3.12
CA LEU A 49 -7.54 -8.79 4.37
C LEU A 49 -9.00 -9.11 4.68
N THR A 50 -9.26 -9.41 5.94
CA THR A 50 -10.61 -9.40 6.51
C THR A 50 -10.79 -8.14 7.35
N ILE A 51 -11.84 -7.38 7.05
CA ILE A 51 -12.17 -6.12 7.72
C ILE A 51 -13.53 -6.30 8.35
N SER A 52 -13.61 -6.25 9.67
CA SER A 52 -14.86 -6.48 10.40
C SER A 52 -15.10 -5.43 11.47
N GLY A 53 -16.36 -5.17 11.78
CA GLY A 53 -16.74 -4.31 12.90
C GLY A 53 -18.23 -4.39 13.16
N SER A 54 -18.65 -3.91 14.32
CA SER A 54 -20.07 -3.85 14.72
C SER A 54 -20.36 -2.52 15.40
N GLY A 55 -21.64 -2.15 15.42
CA GLY A 55 -22.08 -0.90 16.02
C GLY A 55 -23.55 -0.63 15.75
N THR A 56 -23.87 0.64 15.53
CA THR A 56 -25.25 1.10 15.37
C THR A 56 -25.43 1.83 14.04
N ALA A 57 -26.55 1.57 13.37
CA ALA A 57 -27.04 2.33 12.24
C ALA A 57 -28.12 3.32 12.68
N TYR A 58 -28.07 4.55 12.18
CA TYR A 58 -29.05 5.62 12.45
C TYR A 58 -29.73 6.03 11.15
N LYS A 59 -31.06 6.02 11.12
CA LYS A 59 -31.78 6.33 9.88
C LYS A 59 -31.57 7.78 9.47
N ILE A 60 -31.22 8.00 8.21
CA ILE A 60 -31.07 9.34 7.65
C ILE A 60 -32.46 9.96 7.52
N GLY A 61 -32.59 11.21 7.98
CA GLY A 61 -33.87 11.92 8.05
C GLY A 61 -34.65 11.69 9.35
N ASN A 62 -34.34 10.63 10.13
CA ASN A 62 -34.89 10.46 11.47
C ASN A 62 -33.96 9.62 12.37
N ARG A 63 -33.12 10.29 13.16
CA ARG A 63 -32.09 9.63 13.99
C ARG A 63 -32.62 8.94 15.24
N THR A 64 -33.91 9.04 15.55
CA THR A 64 -34.52 8.25 16.66
C THR A 64 -34.72 6.79 16.26
N ILE A 65 -34.71 6.49 14.96
CA ILE A 65 -34.76 5.12 14.44
C ILE A 65 -33.33 4.60 14.34
N THR A 66 -33.03 3.58 15.14
CA THR A 66 -31.71 2.95 15.24
C THR A 66 -31.80 1.44 15.13
N GLU A 67 -30.80 0.84 14.49
CA GLU A 67 -30.68 -0.61 14.33
C GLU A 67 -29.26 -1.07 14.69
N GLY A 68 -29.13 -2.31 15.16
CA GLY A 68 -27.83 -2.95 15.27
C GLY A 68 -27.21 -3.16 13.89
N ALA A 69 -25.91 -2.92 13.76
CA ALA A 69 -25.20 -3.05 12.49
C ALA A 69 -23.89 -3.82 12.64
N SER A 70 -23.56 -4.61 11.62
CA SER A 70 -22.28 -5.32 11.55
C SER A 70 -21.79 -5.39 10.12
N VAL A 71 -20.47 -5.44 9.96
CA VAL A 71 -19.83 -5.58 8.66
C VAL A 71 -18.72 -6.63 8.72
N SER A 72 -18.58 -7.38 7.65
CA SER A 72 -17.46 -8.28 7.41
C SER A 72 -17.10 -8.20 5.93
N LEU A 73 -15.93 -7.67 5.61
CA LEU A 73 -15.48 -7.40 4.26
C LEU A 73 -14.21 -8.19 3.97
N THR A 74 -14.10 -8.66 2.74
CA THR A 74 -12.87 -9.29 2.24
C THR A 74 -12.31 -8.44 1.12
N ALA A 75 -11.02 -8.11 1.23
CA ALA A 75 -10.33 -7.29 0.24
C ALA A 75 -8.93 -7.82 -0.05
N THR A 76 -8.45 -7.58 -1.26
CA THR A 76 -7.08 -7.86 -1.68
C THR A 76 -6.29 -6.57 -1.80
N VAL A 77 -5.05 -6.53 -1.30
CA VAL A 77 -4.15 -5.40 -1.52
C VAL A 77 -3.68 -5.42 -2.97
N VAL A 78 -4.11 -4.42 -3.75
CA VAL A 78 -3.75 -4.33 -5.19
C VAL A 78 -2.56 -3.44 -5.46
N LYS A 79 -2.29 -2.49 -4.56
CA LYS A 79 -1.12 -1.61 -4.65
C LYS A 79 -0.68 -1.23 -3.26
N SER A 80 0.63 -1.24 -3.02
CA SER A 80 1.17 -0.85 -1.72
C SER A 80 2.38 0.04 -1.87
N SER A 81 2.53 0.95 -0.91
CA SER A 81 3.64 1.88 -0.79
C SER A 81 3.94 2.09 0.70
N PRO A 82 5.07 2.72 1.06
CA PRO A 82 5.47 2.83 2.47
C PRO A 82 4.52 3.67 3.34
N GLY A 83 3.61 4.44 2.72
CA GLY A 83 2.66 5.30 3.42
C GLY A 83 1.19 4.92 3.28
N ARG A 84 0.84 4.07 2.31
CA ARG A 84 -0.55 3.71 1.98
C ARG A 84 -0.65 2.40 1.20
N ALA A 85 -1.78 1.72 1.36
CA ALA A 85 -2.17 0.57 0.55
C ALA A 85 -3.57 0.78 -0.05
N MET A 86 -3.74 0.36 -1.30
CA MET A 86 -5.02 0.33 -2.00
C MET A 86 -5.60 -1.08 -1.95
N LEU A 87 -6.89 -1.13 -1.67
CA LEU A 87 -7.66 -2.35 -1.50
C LEU A 87 -8.66 -2.49 -2.63
N ASN A 88 -8.86 -3.71 -3.11
CA ASN A 88 -9.98 -4.08 -3.96
C ASN A 88 -10.86 -5.08 -3.23
N PHE A 89 -12.14 -4.79 -3.09
CA PHE A 89 -13.08 -5.63 -2.35
C PHE A 89 -13.58 -6.77 -3.23
N THR A 90 -13.42 -8.00 -2.74
CA THR A 90 -13.79 -9.23 -3.45
C THR A 90 -15.05 -9.88 -2.87
N GLY A 91 -15.47 -9.47 -1.68
CA GLY A 91 -16.68 -9.98 -1.04
C GLY A 91 -16.93 -9.37 0.33
N GLY A 92 -18.00 -9.85 0.97
CA GLY A 92 -18.39 -9.41 2.31
C GLY A 92 -19.89 -9.12 2.45
N THR A 93 -20.28 -8.79 3.68
CA THR A 93 -21.64 -8.47 4.07
C THR A 93 -21.68 -7.24 4.98
N LEU A 94 -22.77 -6.49 4.85
CA LEU A 94 -23.23 -5.50 5.81
C LEU A 94 -24.61 -5.94 6.27
N THR A 95 -24.82 -6.05 7.57
CA THR A 95 -26.13 -6.34 8.16
C THR A 95 -26.58 -5.13 8.98
N ILE A 96 -27.84 -4.72 8.80
CA ILE A 96 -28.48 -3.65 9.57
C ILE A 96 -29.86 -4.16 9.98
N GLY A 97 -30.08 -4.36 11.28
CA GLY A 97 -31.29 -5.04 11.77
C GLY A 97 -31.42 -6.42 11.12
N SER A 98 -32.53 -6.69 10.46
CA SER A 98 -32.76 -7.91 9.69
C SER A 98 -32.27 -7.86 8.24
N ASP A 99 -31.91 -6.68 7.73
CA ASP A 99 -31.51 -6.51 6.33
C ASP A 99 -30.05 -6.90 6.14
N THR A 100 -29.78 -7.70 5.11
CA THR A 100 -28.44 -8.08 4.70
C THR A 100 -28.12 -7.55 3.31
N TYR A 101 -26.96 -6.92 3.20
CA TYR A 101 -26.39 -6.37 1.98
C TYR A 101 -25.09 -7.12 1.66
N THR A 102 -24.93 -7.56 0.42
CA THR A 102 -23.77 -8.32 -0.06
C THR A 102 -22.87 -7.43 -0.90
N VAL A 103 -21.55 -7.51 -0.70
CA VAL A 103 -20.58 -6.74 -1.50
C VAL A 103 -20.58 -7.24 -2.94
N VAL A 104 -20.69 -6.31 -3.88
CA VAL A 104 -20.58 -6.56 -5.33
C VAL A 104 -19.20 -6.17 -5.83
N SER A 105 -18.72 -5.00 -5.41
CA SER A 105 -17.42 -4.46 -5.79
C SER A 105 -17.05 -3.30 -4.86
N GLY A 106 -15.80 -2.86 -4.89
CA GLY A 106 -15.39 -1.69 -4.14
C GLY A 106 -13.89 -1.48 -4.14
N HIS A 107 -13.49 -0.30 -3.71
CA HIS A 107 -12.09 0.04 -3.47
C HIS A 107 -11.92 0.71 -2.12
N GLY A 108 -10.73 0.62 -1.56
CA GLY A 108 -10.40 1.27 -0.30
C GLY A 108 -8.97 1.75 -0.27
N VAL A 109 -8.70 2.68 0.63
CA VAL A 109 -7.34 3.12 0.95
C VAL A 109 -7.16 3.07 2.45
N ILE A 110 -6.04 2.49 2.86
CA ILE A 110 -5.54 2.56 4.23
C ILE A 110 -4.19 3.27 4.24
N ASN A 111 -3.83 3.89 5.36
CA ASN A 111 -2.56 4.57 5.51
C ASN A 111 -1.80 4.17 6.79
N HIS A 112 -0.54 4.58 6.86
CA HIS A 112 0.33 4.32 8.01
C HIS A 112 -0.13 5.00 9.31
N ALA A 113 -1.05 5.97 9.24
CA ALA A 113 -1.64 6.65 10.39
C ALA A 113 -2.95 5.97 10.85
N HIS A 114 -3.14 4.70 10.46
CA HIS A 114 -4.28 3.88 10.81
C HIS A 114 -5.63 4.37 10.26
N LYS A 115 -5.62 5.32 9.32
CA LYS A 115 -6.84 5.84 8.70
C LYS A 115 -7.26 4.95 7.54
N MET A 116 -8.56 4.81 7.38
CA MET A 116 -9.18 4.00 6.35
C MET A 116 -10.38 4.71 5.72
N ILE A 117 -10.46 4.64 4.40
CA ILE A 117 -11.58 5.14 3.60
C ILE A 117 -11.96 4.06 2.60
N LEU A 118 -13.22 3.61 2.65
CA LEU A 118 -13.74 2.52 1.82
C LEU A 118 -14.95 3.00 1.01
N HIS A 119 -14.95 2.72 -0.28
CA HIS A 119 -16.06 2.93 -1.19
C HIS A 119 -16.49 1.60 -1.79
N ILE A 120 -17.67 1.13 -1.41
CA ILE A 120 -18.13 -0.21 -1.71
C ILE A 120 -19.52 -0.12 -2.33
N VAL A 121 -19.80 -0.97 -3.31
CA VAL A 121 -21.12 -1.22 -3.85
C VAL A 121 -21.65 -2.49 -3.21
N VAL A 122 -22.80 -2.40 -2.55
CA VAL A 122 -23.48 -3.53 -1.93
C VAL A 122 -24.85 -3.74 -2.57
N LYS A 123 -25.38 -4.96 -2.47
CA LYS A 123 -26.66 -5.36 -3.04
C LYS A 123 -27.54 -6.02 -1.98
N ASN A 124 -28.81 -5.62 -1.90
CA ASN A 124 -29.77 -6.28 -1.01
C ASN A 124 -30.32 -7.58 -1.63
N SER A 125 -31.17 -8.30 -0.89
CA SER A 125 -31.83 -9.53 -1.34
C SER A 125 -32.72 -9.32 -2.57
N ALA A 126 -33.31 -8.13 -2.73
CA ALA A 126 -34.12 -7.76 -3.89
C ALA A 126 -33.30 -7.40 -5.14
N GLY A 127 -31.97 -7.42 -5.07
CA GLY A 127 -31.08 -7.10 -6.18
C GLY A 127 -30.79 -5.61 -6.38
N ALA A 128 -31.34 -4.73 -5.56
CA ALA A 128 -31.05 -3.30 -5.60
C ALA A 128 -29.64 -3.02 -5.07
N THR A 129 -28.91 -2.13 -5.75
CA THR A 129 -27.53 -1.78 -5.40
C THR A 129 -27.44 -0.43 -4.70
N PHE A 130 -26.50 -0.34 -3.76
CA PHE A 130 -26.31 0.80 -2.88
C PHE A 130 -24.82 1.10 -2.74
N ARG A 131 -24.49 2.38 -2.64
CA ARG A 131 -23.14 2.84 -2.29
C ARG A 131 -22.97 2.91 -0.78
N LEU A 132 -22.05 2.10 -0.28
CA LEU A 132 -21.55 2.10 1.08
C LEU A 132 -20.25 2.89 1.13
N ILE A 133 -20.21 3.93 1.96
CA ILE A 133 -19.02 4.75 2.20
C ILE A 133 -18.67 4.57 3.66
N LEU A 134 -17.43 4.18 3.96
CA LEU A 134 -16.96 3.94 5.33
C LEU A 134 -15.69 4.72 5.57
N HIS A 135 -15.68 5.53 6.61
CA HIS A 135 -14.55 6.34 7.05
C HIS A 135 -14.27 6.04 8.50
N GLY A 136 -13.03 5.68 8.80
CA GLY A 136 -12.71 5.30 10.14
C GLY A 136 -11.23 5.08 10.36
N ASP A 137 -10.99 4.54 11.54
CA ASP A 137 -9.69 4.04 11.93
C ASP A 137 -9.74 2.52 11.84
N HIS A 138 -8.61 1.91 11.53
CA HIS A 138 -8.44 0.49 11.76
C HIS A 138 -7.58 0.31 13.00
N ALA A 139 -7.97 -0.59 13.91
CA ALA A 139 -7.15 -0.90 15.06
C ALA A 139 -5.73 -1.26 14.60
N LYS A 140 -4.72 -0.84 15.37
CA LYS A 140 -3.32 -1.21 15.13
C LYS A 140 -3.30 -2.72 14.92
N PRO A 141 -2.76 -3.22 13.78
CA PRO A 141 -2.92 -4.61 13.39
C PRO A 141 -2.55 -5.53 14.56
N SER A 142 -3.53 -6.23 15.14
CA SER A 142 -3.23 -7.47 15.87
C SER A 142 -2.71 -8.53 14.89
N SER A 143 -2.92 -8.30 13.58
CA SER A 143 -2.48 -9.11 12.46
C SER A 143 -2.32 -8.25 11.19
N THR A 144 -1.43 -8.65 10.28
CA THR A 144 -1.30 -8.06 8.92
C THR A 144 -2.44 -8.47 7.98
N THR A 145 -3.38 -9.33 8.43
CA THR A 145 -4.45 -9.91 7.61
C THR A 145 -5.86 -9.67 8.14
N ALA A 146 -6.02 -9.11 9.34
CA ALA A 146 -7.33 -8.87 9.95
C ALA A 146 -7.38 -7.52 10.67
N PHE A 147 -8.38 -6.70 10.32
CA PHE A 147 -8.60 -5.39 10.92
C PHE A 147 -9.97 -5.30 11.58
N ASN A 148 -9.97 -4.90 12.85
CA ASN A 148 -11.17 -4.33 13.49
C ASN A 148 -11.23 -2.83 13.19
N VAL A 149 -12.43 -2.27 13.11
CA VAL A 149 -12.65 -0.95 12.51
C VAL A 149 -13.57 -0.07 13.33
N ASP A 150 -13.15 1.19 13.44
CA ASP A 150 -13.88 2.23 14.16
C ASP A 150 -14.43 3.21 13.12
N PHE A 151 -15.62 2.90 12.59
CA PHE A 151 -16.28 3.73 11.58
C PHE A 151 -17.10 4.84 12.21
N ARG A 152 -16.88 6.07 11.77
CA ARG A 152 -17.47 7.25 12.41
C ARG A 152 -18.57 7.86 11.56
N MET A 153 -19.66 8.22 12.22
CA MET A 153 -20.71 9.07 11.64
C MET A 153 -20.26 10.54 11.63
N PRO A 154 -20.75 11.38 10.69
CA PRO A 154 -21.66 11.05 9.59
C PRO A 154 -20.96 10.55 8.31
N GLN A 155 -19.63 10.46 8.32
CA GLN A 155 -18.85 10.14 7.13
C GLN A 155 -19.10 8.69 6.66
N SER A 156 -19.37 7.79 7.61
CA SER A 156 -19.77 6.41 7.32
C SER A 156 -21.28 6.32 7.10
N LYS A 157 -21.69 5.87 5.91
CA LYS A 157 -23.10 5.79 5.52
C LYS A 157 -23.39 4.76 4.42
N LEU A 158 -24.61 4.22 4.46
CA LEU A 158 -25.22 3.48 3.37
C LEU A 158 -26.16 4.41 2.58
N THR A 159 -25.67 4.93 1.45
CA THR A 159 -26.38 5.88 0.58
C THR A 159 -27.11 6.99 1.35
N HIS A 160 -28.43 7.10 1.15
CA HIS A 160 -29.34 8.03 1.80
C HIS A 160 -30.18 7.33 2.89
N LEU A 161 -29.86 6.08 3.26
CA LEU A 161 -30.65 5.28 4.17
C LEU A 161 -30.16 5.38 5.61
N TRP A 162 -28.86 5.14 5.84
CA TRP A 162 -28.31 4.97 7.19
C TRP A 162 -26.96 5.67 7.36
N PHE A 163 -26.76 6.32 8.50
CA PHE A 163 -25.43 6.61 9.04
C PHE A 163 -24.95 5.43 9.88
N LEU A 164 -23.66 5.11 9.84
CA LEU A 164 -23.05 3.99 10.57
C LEU A 164 -22.06 4.52 11.61
N ASN A 165 -22.12 3.97 12.82
CA ASN A 165 -21.20 4.30 13.92
C ASN A 165 -20.72 3.01 14.60
N PHE A 166 -19.49 2.61 14.34
CA PHE A 166 -18.86 1.41 14.88
C PHE A 166 -17.76 1.89 15.84
N PRO A 167 -17.88 1.66 17.15
CA PRO A 167 -16.95 2.14 18.15
C PRO A 167 -15.65 1.33 18.22
#